data_AF-A0A7K2D6L6-F1
#
_entry.id   AF-A0A7K2D6L6-F1
#
_cell.length_a   1.000
_cell.length_b   1.000
_cell.length_c   1.000
_cell.angle_alpha   90.00
_cell.angle_beta   90.00
_cell.angle_gamma   90.00
#
_symmetry.space_group_name_H-M   'P 1'
#
loop_
_entity.id
_entity.type
_entity.pdbx_description
1 polymer ?
#
loop_
_entity_poly.entity_id
_entity_poly.type
_entity_poly.pdbx_seq_one_letter_code
_entity_poly.pdbx_strand_id
1 'polypeptide(L)'
;MSPIQVGGIYSRDRFDDWQKSLIYEKGLAASDQLVATINQQQLETVVEAGPRRVREYLLERLGVVDRRQAEDAVPRLPNPLTVAEMQKLPVHAEREIAMSLKDITPVQAADPAFWTLCHAIWIGNWMFDADVAAVFMEGGRAGNSEQRTRNFLRRLGGLHRVRGSVSVLTDCPISAAWWRYRTAVAASRQASEHGTVLSVVEAHQVLQRSQVWENLAGWSVKRVTSLNAPYAKAAVISVLARHDLTTNGAKPQQQIQSVMRSVAQLGHTHSLFGIEWQQLVHAAEGGLAKAGSSSVIDDDEESGD
;
A
#
# COMPACT_ATOMS: atom_id res chain seq x y z
N MET A 1 1.27 -4.77 -26.86
CA MET A 1 0.68 -5.82 -26.02
C MET A 1 -0.71 -5.34 -25.64
N SER A 2 -1.72 -6.20 -25.75
CA SER A 2 -3.10 -5.85 -25.42
C SER A 2 -3.26 -5.69 -23.90
N PRO A 3 -4.07 -4.74 -23.40
CA PRO A 3 -4.32 -4.59 -21.97
C PRO A 3 -4.90 -5.88 -21.39
N ILE A 4 -4.47 -6.23 -20.18
CA ILE A 4 -4.92 -7.44 -19.48
C ILE A 4 -6.43 -7.32 -19.21
N GLN A 5 -7.25 -8.13 -19.89
CA GLN A 5 -8.68 -8.22 -19.65
C GLN A 5 -8.94 -9.17 -18.48
N VAL A 6 -9.19 -8.59 -17.31
CA VAL A 6 -9.48 -9.37 -16.08
C VAL A 6 -10.99 -9.40 -15.77
N GLY A 7 -11.80 -8.62 -16.49
CA GLY A 7 -13.24 -8.59 -16.31
C GLY A 7 -13.88 -9.96 -16.56
N GLY A 8 -14.62 -10.47 -15.58
CA GLY A 8 -15.33 -11.75 -15.66
C GLY A 8 -14.54 -12.99 -15.22
N ILE A 9 -13.26 -12.85 -14.84
CA ILE A 9 -12.44 -13.98 -14.36
C ILE A 9 -12.76 -14.35 -12.90
N TYR A 10 -13.07 -13.35 -12.07
CA TYR A 10 -13.45 -13.50 -10.67
C TYR A 10 -14.67 -12.64 -10.34
N SER A 11 -15.31 -12.94 -9.20
CA SER A 11 -16.42 -12.17 -8.65
C SER A 11 -15.94 -11.31 -7.47
N ARG A 12 -16.04 -9.97 -7.64
CA ARG A 12 -15.77 -9.00 -6.56
C ARG A 12 -16.73 -9.19 -5.39
N ASP A 13 -18.01 -9.38 -5.67
CA ASP A 13 -19.03 -9.56 -4.64
C ASP A 13 -18.76 -10.80 -3.79
N ARG A 14 -18.39 -11.93 -4.41
CA ARG A 14 -18.01 -13.15 -3.67
C ARG A 14 -16.76 -12.95 -2.82
N PHE A 15 -15.76 -12.25 -3.34
CA PHE A 15 -14.57 -11.91 -2.57
C PHE A 15 -14.91 -11.04 -1.36
N ASP A 16 -15.74 -10.01 -1.55
CA ASP A 16 -16.17 -9.10 -0.49
C ASP A 16 -16.97 -9.82 0.60
N ASP A 17 -17.90 -10.68 0.21
CA ASP A 17 -18.69 -11.51 1.13
C ASP A 17 -17.79 -12.47 1.92
N TRP A 18 -16.85 -13.14 1.24
CA TRP A 18 -15.87 -14.00 1.90
C TRP A 18 -15.01 -13.21 2.88
N GLN A 19 -14.49 -12.05 2.50
CA GLN A 19 -13.65 -11.23 3.37
C GLN A 19 -14.41 -10.74 4.61
N LYS A 20 -15.68 -10.33 4.46
CA LYS A 20 -16.54 -9.94 5.59
C LYS A 20 -16.82 -11.13 6.50
N SER A 21 -17.03 -12.32 5.94
CA SER A 21 -17.28 -13.55 6.69
C SER A 21 -16.09 -14.02 7.55
N LEU A 22 -14.90 -13.42 7.38
CA LEU A 22 -13.68 -13.74 8.12
C LEU A 22 -13.40 -12.78 9.28
N ILE A 23 -14.10 -11.66 9.41
CA ILE A 23 -13.68 -10.56 10.27
C ILE A 23 -14.81 -10.18 11.23
N TYR A 24 -14.51 -10.11 12.53
CA TYR A 24 -15.47 -9.61 13.50
C TYR A 24 -15.74 -8.12 13.27
N GLU A 25 -17.02 -7.79 13.12
CA GLU A 25 -17.53 -6.44 13.33
C GLU A 25 -18.12 -6.34 14.74
N LYS A 26 -17.81 -5.25 15.43
CA LYS A 26 -18.29 -5.03 16.80
C LYS A 26 -19.82 -4.93 16.79
N GLY A 27 -20.49 -5.80 17.54
CA GLY A 27 -21.96 -5.85 17.62
C GLY A 27 -22.62 -6.92 16.75
N LEU A 28 -21.85 -7.81 16.10
CA LEU A 28 -22.38 -8.97 15.40
C LEU A 28 -23.12 -9.94 16.35
N ALA A 29 -24.14 -10.61 15.82
CA ALA A 29 -24.84 -11.69 16.51
C ALA A 29 -23.87 -12.85 16.83
N ALA A 30 -24.16 -13.61 17.88
CA ALA A 30 -23.32 -14.75 18.29
C ALA A 30 -23.16 -15.80 17.16
N SER A 31 -24.18 -15.97 16.31
CA SER A 31 -24.13 -16.84 15.13
C SER A 31 -23.06 -16.41 14.13
N ASP A 32 -22.94 -15.11 13.88
CA ASP A 32 -22.02 -14.57 12.90
C ASP A 32 -20.58 -14.61 13.42
N GLN A 33 -20.40 -14.46 14.72
CA GLN A 33 -19.12 -14.66 15.38
C GLN A 33 -18.63 -16.11 15.26
N LEU A 34 -19.55 -17.09 15.42
CA LEU A 34 -19.22 -18.49 15.24
C LEU A 34 -18.81 -18.80 13.79
N VAL A 35 -19.55 -18.27 12.80
CA VAL A 35 -19.20 -18.41 11.38
C VAL A 35 -17.82 -17.83 11.08
N ALA A 36 -17.52 -16.64 11.60
CA ALA A 36 -16.20 -16.04 11.45
C ALA A 36 -15.09 -16.88 12.07
N THR A 37 -15.31 -17.44 13.27
CA THR A 37 -14.35 -18.34 13.92
C THR A 37 -14.06 -19.56 13.05
N ILE A 38 -15.11 -20.21 12.52
CA ILE A 38 -14.99 -21.40 11.67
C ILE A 38 -14.22 -21.07 10.39
N ASN A 39 -14.54 -19.95 9.74
CA ASN A 39 -13.87 -19.52 8.52
C ASN A 39 -12.39 -19.16 8.77
N GLN A 40 -12.07 -18.53 9.91
CA GLN A 40 -10.70 -18.23 10.31
C GLN A 40 -9.89 -19.51 10.54
N GLN A 41 -10.45 -20.49 11.26
CA GLN A 41 -9.81 -21.80 11.47
C GLN A 41 -9.60 -22.55 10.15
N GLN A 42 -10.60 -22.53 9.26
CA GLN A 42 -10.48 -23.14 7.94
C GLN A 42 -9.33 -22.51 7.15
N LEU A 43 -9.20 -21.18 7.17
CA LEU A 43 -8.10 -20.48 6.52
C LEU A 43 -6.75 -20.90 7.10
N GLU A 44 -6.63 -20.97 8.43
CA GLU A 44 -5.40 -21.41 9.11
C GLU A 44 -5.00 -22.83 8.68
N THR A 45 -5.95 -23.78 8.70
CA THR A 45 -5.70 -25.15 8.22
C THR A 45 -5.30 -25.21 6.74
N VAL A 46 -5.87 -24.36 5.90
CA VAL A 46 -5.51 -24.27 4.48
C VAL A 46 -4.07 -23.78 4.30
N VAL A 47 -3.65 -22.80 5.09
CA VAL A 47 -2.28 -22.28 5.04
C VAL A 47 -1.29 -23.32 5.55
N GLU A 48 -1.60 -24.02 6.64
CA GLU A 48 -0.78 -25.13 7.17
C GLU A 48 -0.64 -26.28 6.15
N ALA A 49 -1.67 -26.52 5.34
CA ALA A 49 -1.64 -27.54 4.28
C ALA A 49 -0.83 -27.13 3.04
N GLY A 50 -0.32 -25.90 2.98
CA GLY A 50 0.71 -25.47 2.03
C GLY A 50 0.21 -24.76 0.75
N PRO A 51 1.16 -24.32 -0.11
CA PRO A 51 0.90 -23.39 -1.21
C PRO A 51 -0.21 -23.79 -2.18
N ARG A 52 -0.27 -25.08 -2.53
CA ARG A 52 -1.29 -25.59 -3.46
C ARG A 52 -2.70 -25.47 -2.88
N ARG A 53 -2.88 -25.76 -1.59
CA ARG A 53 -4.17 -25.64 -0.92
C ARG A 53 -4.59 -24.19 -0.77
N VAL A 54 -3.65 -23.31 -0.44
CA VAL A 54 -3.87 -21.86 -0.42
C VAL A 54 -4.37 -21.37 -1.77
N ARG A 55 -3.68 -21.73 -2.87
CA ARG A 55 -4.11 -21.37 -4.22
C ARG A 55 -5.53 -21.86 -4.51
N GLU A 56 -5.80 -23.15 -4.31
CA GLU A 56 -7.11 -23.75 -4.58
C GLU A 56 -8.23 -23.05 -3.80
N TYR A 57 -8.01 -22.81 -2.51
CA TYR A 57 -8.95 -22.12 -1.64
C TYR A 57 -9.22 -20.68 -2.08
N LEU A 58 -8.18 -19.88 -2.36
CA LEU A 58 -8.35 -18.49 -2.78
C LEU A 58 -9.09 -18.38 -4.12
N LEU A 59 -8.78 -19.25 -5.10
CA LEU A 59 -9.48 -19.26 -6.38
C LEU A 59 -10.97 -19.61 -6.21
N GLU A 60 -11.29 -20.56 -5.33
CA GLU A 60 -12.68 -20.90 -5.02
C GLU A 60 -13.43 -19.71 -4.38
N ARG A 61 -12.81 -19.02 -3.42
CA ARG A 61 -13.40 -17.85 -2.75
C ARG A 61 -13.57 -16.65 -3.68
N LEU A 62 -12.68 -16.48 -4.65
CA LEU A 62 -12.82 -15.51 -5.74
C LEU A 62 -13.88 -15.90 -6.78
N GLY A 63 -14.40 -17.13 -6.73
CA GLY A 63 -15.36 -17.66 -7.70
C GLY A 63 -14.76 -17.86 -9.10
N VAL A 64 -13.46 -18.16 -9.19
CA VAL A 64 -12.78 -18.43 -10.46
C VAL A 64 -13.21 -19.79 -10.99
N VAL A 65 -13.90 -19.79 -12.12
CA VAL A 65 -14.39 -21.02 -12.78
C VAL A 65 -13.37 -21.56 -13.78
N ASP A 66 -12.79 -20.69 -14.61
CA ASP A 66 -11.74 -21.04 -15.58
C ASP A 66 -10.35 -20.70 -15.02
N ARG A 67 -9.67 -21.73 -14.50
CA ARG A 67 -8.32 -21.58 -13.93
C ARG A 67 -7.28 -21.23 -14.97
N ARG A 68 -7.41 -21.71 -16.20
CA ARG A 68 -6.43 -21.49 -17.25
C ARG A 68 -6.51 -20.04 -17.73
N GLN A 69 -7.72 -19.55 -17.95
CA GLN A 69 -7.94 -18.14 -18.27
C GLN A 69 -7.39 -17.22 -17.17
N ALA A 70 -7.58 -17.59 -15.89
CA ALA A 70 -7.02 -16.85 -14.76
C ALA A 70 -5.48 -16.84 -14.76
N GLU A 71 -4.83 -17.98 -15.01
CA GLU A 71 -3.37 -18.08 -15.12
C GLU A 71 -2.81 -17.23 -16.27
N ASP A 72 -3.49 -17.23 -17.43
CA ASP A 72 -3.08 -16.46 -18.61
C ASP A 72 -3.28 -14.94 -18.41
N ALA A 73 -4.24 -14.55 -17.57
CA ALA A 73 -4.53 -13.15 -17.28
C ALA A 73 -3.66 -12.56 -16.14
N VAL A 74 -3.10 -13.38 -15.25
CA VAL A 74 -2.26 -12.88 -14.16
C VAL A 74 -0.88 -12.47 -14.69
N PRO A 75 -0.43 -11.23 -14.45
CA PRO A 75 0.90 -10.81 -14.85
C PRO A 75 1.98 -11.63 -14.11
N ARG A 76 3.10 -11.89 -14.76
CA ARG A 76 4.19 -12.68 -14.17
C ARG A 76 5.15 -11.79 -13.40
N LEU A 77 5.59 -12.26 -12.23
CA LEU A 77 6.70 -11.66 -11.50
C LEU A 77 8.03 -11.96 -12.23
N PRO A 78 9.04 -11.08 -12.13
CA PRO A 78 10.30 -11.23 -12.85
C PRO A 78 11.13 -12.40 -12.32
N ASN A 79 11.14 -12.58 -11.00
CA ASN A 79 11.85 -13.63 -10.28
C ASN A 79 10.97 -14.12 -9.11
N PRO A 80 11.16 -15.35 -8.62
CA PRO A 80 10.61 -15.77 -7.33
C PRO A 80 11.10 -14.84 -6.22
N LEU A 81 10.21 -14.47 -5.29
CA LEU A 81 10.52 -13.60 -4.15
C LEU A 81 10.62 -14.41 -2.87
N THR A 82 11.65 -14.12 -2.08
CA THR A 82 11.85 -14.76 -0.78
C THR A 82 10.87 -14.23 0.27
N VAL A 83 10.73 -14.97 1.37
CA VAL A 83 9.98 -14.49 2.55
C VAL A 83 10.49 -13.14 3.04
N ALA A 84 11.80 -12.97 3.13
CA ALA A 84 12.42 -11.74 3.63
C ALA A 84 12.08 -10.54 2.74
N GLU A 85 12.10 -10.73 1.42
CA GLU A 85 11.69 -9.72 0.45
C GLU A 85 10.20 -9.39 0.58
N MET A 86 9.33 -10.38 0.78
CA MET A 86 7.90 -10.15 0.99
C MET A 86 7.57 -9.46 2.32
N GLN A 87 8.45 -9.56 3.32
CA GLN A 87 8.36 -8.74 4.52
C GLN A 87 8.79 -7.30 4.26
N LYS A 88 9.92 -7.11 3.56
CA LYS A 88 10.49 -5.80 3.22
C LYS A 88 11.21 -5.86 1.86
N LEU A 89 10.53 -5.40 0.81
CA LEU A 89 11.09 -5.40 -0.55
C LEU A 89 12.26 -4.41 -0.66
N PRO A 90 13.43 -4.81 -1.16
CA PRO A 90 14.50 -3.87 -1.46
C PRO A 90 14.15 -3.02 -2.70
N VAL A 91 14.80 -1.84 -2.84
CA VAL A 91 14.49 -0.87 -3.91
C VAL A 91 14.55 -1.49 -5.31
N HIS A 92 15.56 -2.33 -5.56
CA HIS A 92 15.74 -2.97 -6.86
C HIS A 92 14.60 -3.95 -7.18
N ALA A 93 14.19 -4.79 -6.21
CA ALA A 93 13.07 -5.72 -6.39
C ALA A 93 11.76 -4.98 -6.64
N GLU A 94 11.48 -3.89 -5.91
CA GLU A 94 10.28 -3.08 -6.16
C GLU A 94 10.23 -2.53 -7.59
N ARG A 95 11.38 -2.07 -8.10
CA ARG A 95 11.50 -1.59 -9.49
C ARG A 95 11.24 -2.71 -10.49
N GLU A 96 11.86 -3.87 -10.32
CA GLU A 96 11.67 -5.01 -11.23
C GLU A 96 10.22 -5.48 -11.25
N ILE A 97 9.60 -5.59 -10.06
CA ILE A 97 8.17 -5.89 -9.91
C ILE A 97 7.35 -4.85 -10.68
N ALA A 98 7.53 -3.55 -10.39
CA ALA A 98 6.73 -2.52 -11.04
C ALA A 98 6.88 -2.51 -12.56
N MET A 99 8.08 -2.80 -13.08
CA MET A 99 8.34 -2.92 -14.51
C MET A 99 7.69 -4.16 -15.14
N SER A 100 7.68 -5.30 -14.45
CA SER A 100 6.97 -6.51 -14.88
C SER A 100 5.45 -6.32 -14.90
N LEU A 101 4.95 -5.43 -14.06
CA LEU A 101 3.54 -5.13 -13.85
C LEU A 101 3.09 -3.82 -14.54
N LYS A 102 3.86 -3.32 -15.51
CA LYS A 102 3.63 -2.02 -16.16
C LYS A 102 2.28 -1.90 -16.89
N ASP A 103 1.71 -3.03 -17.32
CA ASP A 103 0.47 -3.09 -18.09
C ASP A 103 -0.78 -3.16 -17.18
N ILE A 104 -0.60 -3.22 -15.85
CA ILE A 104 -1.69 -3.11 -14.89
C ILE A 104 -2.25 -1.68 -14.92
N THR A 105 -3.56 -1.55 -15.01
CA THR A 105 -4.23 -0.25 -14.92
C THR A 105 -4.37 0.20 -13.45
N PRO A 106 -4.47 1.52 -13.19
CA PRO A 106 -4.72 2.02 -11.82
C PRO A 106 -6.00 1.46 -11.18
N VAL A 107 -7.01 1.14 -12.00
CA VAL A 107 -8.27 0.54 -11.55
C VAL A 107 -8.03 -0.89 -11.05
N GLN A 108 -7.26 -1.70 -11.78
CA GLN A 108 -6.88 -3.04 -11.34
C GLN A 108 -5.98 -2.99 -10.11
N ALA A 109 -4.97 -2.11 -10.10
CA ALA A 109 -4.05 -1.96 -8.98
C ALA A 109 -4.73 -1.44 -7.69
N ALA A 110 -5.94 -0.88 -7.78
CA ALA A 110 -6.74 -0.46 -6.63
C ALA A 110 -7.73 -1.53 -6.16
N ASP A 111 -7.88 -2.65 -6.88
CA ASP A 111 -8.87 -3.70 -6.62
C ASP A 111 -8.27 -4.81 -5.75
N PRO A 112 -8.76 -5.02 -4.51
CA PRO A 112 -8.27 -6.08 -3.64
C PRO A 112 -8.37 -7.49 -4.22
N ALA A 113 -9.48 -7.79 -4.91
CA ALA A 113 -9.71 -9.11 -5.48
C ALA A 113 -8.72 -9.43 -6.61
N PHE A 114 -8.30 -8.41 -7.37
CA PHE A 114 -7.25 -8.55 -8.38
C PHE A 114 -5.92 -9.01 -7.75
N TRP A 115 -5.52 -8.38 -6.64
CA TRP A 115 -4.27 -8.74 -5.97
C TRP A 115 -4.34 -10.11 -5.28
N THR A 116 -5.50 -10.47 -4.69
CA THR A 116 -5.71 -11.83 -4.18
C THR A 116 -5.64 -12.86 -5.29
N LEU A 117 -6.21 -12.60 -6.47
CA LEU A 117 -6.07 -13.48 -7.64
C LEU A 117 -4.60 -13.65 -8.01
N CYS A 118 -3.86 -12.55 -8.13
CA CYS A 118 -2.44 -12.58 -8.48
C CYS A 118 -1.66 -13.45 -7.49
N HIS A 119 -1.82 -13.24 -6.18
CA HIS A 119 -1.14 -14.03 -5.17
C HIS A 119 -1.57 -15.50 -5.17
N ALA A 120 -2.86 -15.81 -5.40
CA ALA A 120 -3.30 -17.19 -5.50
C ALA A 120 -2.54 -17.95 -6.62
N ILE A 121 -2.39 -17.32 -7.78
CA ILE A 121 -1.63 -17.90 -8.90
C ILE A 121 -0.13 -17.93 -8.60
N TRP A 122 0.46 -16.83 -8.11
CA TRP A 122 1.89 -16.75 -7.80
C TRP A 122 2.33 -17.74 -6.72
N ILE A 123 1.54 -17.93 -5.65
CA ILE A 123 1.78 -18.92 -4.61
C ILE A 123 1.80 -20.34 -5.20
N GLY A 124 0.79 -20.71 -5.98
CA GLY A 124 0.74 -22.06 -6.54
C GLY A 124 1.73 -22.32 -7.68
N ASN A 125 2.28 -21.27 -8.29
CA ASN A 125 3.32 -21.35 -9.30
C ASN A 125 4.73 -21.20 -8.70
N TRP A 126 4.87 -21.21 -7.37
CA TRP A 126 6.16 -21.12 -6.68
C TRP A 126 6.95 -19.84 -7.00
N MET A 127 6.23 -18.74 -7.22
CA MET A 127 6.85 -17.40 -7.33
C MET A 127 7.18 -16.81 -5.96
N PHE A 128 6.91 -17.55 -4.89
CA PHE A 128 7.27 -17.25 -3.52
C PHE A 128 7.82 -18.50 -2.85
N ASP A 129 8.57 -18.31 -1.77
CA ASP A 129 8.92 -19.40 -0.85
C ASP A 129 7.65 -20.09 -0.30
N ALA A 130 7.77 -21.38 0.01
CA ALA A 130 6.64 -22.23 0.39
C ALA A 130 5.88 -21.76 1.64
N ASP A 131 6.57 -21.05 2.53
CA ASP A 131 6.11 -20.55 3.81
C ASP A 131 5.59 -19.10 3.77
N VAL A 132 5.60 -18.44 2.60
CA VAL A 132 5.14 -17.04 2.47
C VAL A 132 3.73 -16.82 3.03
N ALA A 133 2.83 -17.81 2.84
CA ALA A 133 1.45 -17.74 3.30
C ALA A 133 1.36 -17.82 4.83
N ALA A 134 2.20 -18.64 5.46
CA ALA A 134 2.30 -18.72 6.91
C ALA A 134 2.84 -17.40 7.49
N VAL A 135 3.89 -16.85 6.87
CA VAL A 135 4.48 -15.56 7.27
C VAL A 135 3.48 -14.42 7.16
N PHE A 136 2.61 -14.44 6.15
CA PHE A 136 1.52 -13.47 6.02
C PHE A 136 0.52 -13.55 7.18
N MET A 137 0.25 -14.75 7.72
CA MET A 137 -0.58 -14.92 8.91
C MET A 137 0.13 -14.47 10.19
N GLU A 138 1.39 -14.84 10.37
CA GLU A 138 2.10 -14.77 11.66
C GLU A 138 2.63 -13.40 12.06
N GLY A 139 2.48 -12.36 11.21
CA GLY A 139 3.08 -11.03 11.38
C GLY A 139 3.28 -10.63 12.85
N GLY A 140 4.53 -10.30 13.22
CA GLY A 140 5.20 -10.56 14.53
C GLY A 140 4.57 -10.17 15.88
N ARG A 141 3.26 -9.97 15.98
CA ARG A 141 2.48 -9.71 17.20
C ARG A 141 1.05 -10.31 17.16
N ALA A 142 0.72 -11.17 16.20
CA ALA A 142 -0.64 -11.72 16.07
C ALA A 142 -0.93 -12.74 17.19
N GLY A 143 -1.68 -12.31 18.21
CA GLY A 143 -1.98 -13.14 19.39
C GLY A 143 -3.23 -14.01 19.25
N ASN A 144 -4.04 -13.81 18.21
CA ASN A 144 -5.29 -14.57 17.99
C ASN A 144 -5.60 -14.76 16.49
N SER A 145 -6.51 -15.68 16.18
CA SER A 145 -6.88 -16.06 14.81
C SER A 145 -7.43 -14.90 13.97
N GLU A 146 -8.15 -13.96 14.58
CA GLU A 146 -8.66 -12.77 13.87
C GLU A 146 -7.49 -11.89 13.38
N GLN A 147 -6.52 -11.61 14.25
CA GLN A 147 -5.35 -10.80 13.90
C GLN A 147 -4.52 -11.48 12.81
N ARG A 148 -4.32 -12.80 12.91
CA ARG A 148 -3.64 -13.59 11.88
C ARG A 148 -4.35 -13.49 10.52
N THR A 149 -5.66 -13.68 10.53
CA THR A 149 -6.51 -13.57 9.33
C THR A 149 -6.46 -12.17 8.72
N ARG A 150 -6.55 -11.12 9.54
CA ARG A 150 -6.43 -9.72 9.08
C ARG A 150 -5.05 -9.45 8.46
N ASN A 151 -3.98 -9.95 9.06
CA ASN A 151 -2.62 -9.79 8.53
C ASN A 151 -2.48 -10.47 7.17
N PHE A 152 -2.99 -11.70 7.05
CA PHE A 152 -2.99 -12.45 5.80
C PHE A 152 -3.71 -11.72 4.68
N LEU A 153 -4.95 -11.27 4.94
CA LEU A 153 -5.74 -10.54 3.96
C LEU A 153 -5.08 -9.21 3.55
N ARG A 154 -4.51 -8.46 4.51
CA ARG A 154 -3.75 -7.23 4.24
C ARG A 154 -2.58 -7.47 3.29
N ARG A 155 -1.82 -8.55 3.48
CA ARG A 155 -0.63 -8.86 2.68
C ARG A 155 -0.98 -9.35 1.26
N LEU A 156 -2.04 -10.13 1.10
CA LEU A 156 -2.43 -10.72 -0.19
C LEU A 156 -3.20 -9.80 -1.13
N GLY A 157 -4.11 -9.00 -0.61
CA GLY A 157 -5.00 -8.18 -1.45
C GLY A 157 -5.50 -6.93 -0.79
N GLY A 158 -5.17 -6.72 0.48
CA GLY A 158 -5.74 -5.65 1.28
C GLY A 158 -7.11 -6.03 1.84
N LEU A 159 -7.33 -5.66 3.09
CA LEU A 159 -8.66 -5.47 3.66
C LEU A 159 -9.35 -4.23 3.07
N HIS A 160 -10.69 -4.27 3.05
CA HIS A 160 -11.51 -3.10 2.76
C HIS A 160 -11.17 -1.94 3.68
N ARG A 161 -11.35 -0.71 3.17
CA ARG A 161 -10.86 0.56 3.72
C ARG A 161 -10.90 0.61 5.26
N VAL A 162 -9.74 0.50 5.92
CA VAL A 162 -9.64 0.61 7.38
C VAL A 162 -9.35 2.07 7.73
N ARG A 163 -10.20 2.71 8.54
CA ARG A 163 -9.96 4.07 9.07
C ARG A 163 -9.58 5.10 8.00
N GLY A 164 -10.17 4.96 6.81
CA GLY A 164 -10.03 5.88 5.69
C GLY A 164 -8.84 5.62 4.75
N SER A 165 -7.95 4.66 5.02
CA SER A 165 -6.89 4.22 4.08
C SER A 165 -7.29 2.93 3.35
N VAL A 166 -6.85 2.77 2.10
CA VAL A 166 -7.01 1.53 1.34
C VAL A 166 -5.79 0.65 1.63
N SER A 167 -6.00 -0.46 2.35
CA SER A 167 -4.89 -1.31 2.80
C SER A 167 -4.15 -2.00 1.65
N VAL A 168 -4.79 -2.20 0.49
CA VAL A 168 -4.08 -2.73 -0.68
C VAL A 168 -2.97 -1.80 -1.16
N LEU A 169 -3.09 -0.49 -0.91
CA LEU A 169 -2.04 0.47 -1.26
C LEU A 169 -0.87 0.41 -0.29
N THR A 170 -1.12 0.15 0.99
CA THR A 170 -0.13 0.31 2.06
C THR A 170 0.46 -1.00 2.56
N ASP A 171 -0.36 -2.04 2.68
CA ASP A 171 -0.03 -3.25 3.43
C ASP A 171 0.32 -4.43 2.50
N CYS A 172 -0.19 -4.45 1.27
CA CYS A 172 0.17 -5.43 0.26
C CYS A 172 1.53 -5.05 -0.38
N PRO A 173 2.62 -5.81 -0.17
CA PRO A 173 3.97 -5.39 -0.55
C PRO A 173 4.13 -5.14 -2.06
N ILE A 174 3.59 -6.04 -2.88
CA ILE A 174 3.69 -5.98 -4.35
C ILE A 174 2.88 -4.81 -4.91
N SER A 175 1.64 -4.62 -4.42
CA SER A 175 0.82 -3.47 -4.78
C SER A 175 1.49 -2.15 -4.37
N ALA A 176 2.00 -2.08 -3.14
CA ALA A 176 2.71 -0.91 -2.66
C ALA A 176 3.95 -0.62 -3.51
N ALA A 177 4.72 -1.63 -3.92
CA ALA A 177 5.87 -1.47 -4.82
C ALA A 177 5.45 -0.88 -6.17
N TRP A 178 4.39 -1.41 -6.78
CA TRP A 178 3.85 -0.91 -8.04
C TRP A 178 3.43 0.56 -7.94
N TRP A 179 2.66 0.91 -6.91
CA TRP A 179 2.17 2.27 -6.71
C TRP A 179 3.28 3.27 -6.39
N ARG A 180 4.26 2.87 -5.56
CA ARG A 180 5.41 3.72 -5.23
C ARG A 180 6.26 4.01 -6.46
N TYR A 181 6.61 2.99 -7.25
CA TYR A 181 7.40 3.20 -8.46
C TYR A 181 6.65 4.05 -9.49
N ARG A 182 5.36 3.78 -9.74
CA ARG A 182 4.55 4.58 -10.66
C ARG A 182 4.44 6.04 -10.21
N THR A 183 4.28 6.26 -8.90
CA THR A 183 4.25 7.62 -8.31
C THR A 183 5.60 8.30 -8.47
N ALA A 184 6.71 7.59 -8.29
CA ALA A 184 8.06 8.12 -8.49
C ALA A 184 8.29 8.57 -9.94
N VAL A 185 7.86 7.77 -10.92
CA VAL A 185 7.93 8.14 -12.36
C VAL A 185 7.12 9.40 -12.64
N ALA A 186 5.89 9.47 -12.12
CA ALA A 186 5.04 10.65 -12.29
C ALA A 186 5.65 11.89 -11.63
N ALA A 187 6.19 11.74 -10.41
CA ALA A 187 6.80 12.84 -9.65
C ALA A 187 8.05 13.38 -10.34
N SER A 188 8.94 12.49 -10.79
CA SER A 188 10.15 12.85 -11.53
C SER A 188 9.83 13.62 -12.82
N ARG A 189 8.84 13.15 -13.59
CA ARG A 189 8.39 13.84 -14.81
C ARG A 189 7.87 15.24 -14.51
N GLN A 190 6.99 15.39 -13.53
CA GLN A 190 6.39 16.68 -13.17
C GLN A 190 7.44 17.66 -12.62
N ALA A 191 8.37 17.20 -11.79
CA ALA A 191 9.47 18.03 -11.30
C ALA A 191 10.33 18.55 -12.47
N SER A 192 10.65 17.69 -13.44
CA SER A 192 11.42 18.06 -14.63
C SER A 192 10.71 19.08 -15.51
N GLU A 193 9.39 18.98 -15.67
CA GLU A 193 8.57 19.97 -16.40
C GLU A 193 8.65 21.37 -15.77
N HIS A 194 8.99 21.46 -14.47
CA HIS A 194 9.17 22.70 -13.73
C HIS A 194 10.65 23.01 -13.39
N GLY A 195 11.60 22.44 -14.15
CA GLY A 195 13.03 22.74 -14.02
C GLY A 195 13.69 22.24 -12.73
N THR A 196 13.04 21.34 -11.99
CA THR A 196 13.58 20.74 -10.77
C THR A 196 14.19 19.38 -11.08
N VAL A 197 15.44 19.14 -10.66
CA VAL A 197 16.10 17.83 -10.81
C VAL A 197 15.61 16.89 -9.71
N LEU A 198 14.84 15.88 -10.09
CA LEU A 198 14.43 14.77 -9.24
C LEU A 198 14.44 13.48 -10.07
N SER A 199 15.39 12.59 -9.82
CA SER A 199 15.43 11.29 -10.50
C SER A 199 14.32 10.37 -10.00
N VAL A 200 13.92 9.40 -10.83
CA VAL A 200 12.97 8.35 -10.43
C VAL A 200 13.49 7.55 -9.23
N VAL A 201 14.81 7.34 -9.16
CA VAL A 201 15.44 6.57 -8.06
C VAL A 201 15.32 7.32 -6.74
N GLU A 202 15.65 8.62 -6.71
CA GLU A 202 15.51 9.44 -5.51
C GLU A 202 14.04 9.53 -5.05
N ALA A 203 13.12 9.78 -6.00
CA ALA A 203 11.70 9.83 -5.71
C ALA A 203 11.18 8.49 -5.13
N HIS A 204 11.64 7.37 -5.69
CA HIS A 204 11.25 6.04 -5.23
C HIS A 204 11.82 5.73 -3.84
N GLN A 205 13.09 6.06 -3.57
CA GLN A 205 13.70 5.91 -2.26
C GLN A 205 12.96 6.69 -1.17
N VAL A 206 12.53 7.92 -1.46
CA VAL A 206 11.68 8.72 -0.56
C VAL A 206 10.37 8.00 -0.27
N LEU A 207 9.70 7.49 -1.30
CA LEU A 207 8.44 6.77 -1.18
C LEU A 207 8.60 5.41 -0.48
N GLN A 208 9.78 4.81 -0.48
CA GLN A 208 10.02 3.54 0.21
C GLN A 208 10.05 3.70 1.73
N ARG A 209 10.25 4.91 2.25
CA ARG A 209 10.15 5.19 3.68
C ARG A 209 8.70 4.96 4.12
N SER A 210 8.49 4.00 5.02
CA SER A 210 7.14 3.50 5.40
C SER A 210 6.15 4.62 5.71
N GLN A 211 6.59 5.62 6.48
CA GLN A 211 5.76 6.75 6.87
C GLN A 211 5.41 7.68 5.70
N VAL A 212 6.25 7.83 4.68
CA VAL A 212 5.95 8.72 3.54
C VAL A 212 4.82 8.14 2.72
N TRP A 213 4.93 6.89 2.29
CA TRP A 213 3.91 6.28 1.44
C TRP A 213 2.59 6.07 2.16
N GLU A 214 2.59 5.59 3.41
CA GLU A 214 1.37 5.39 4.18
C GLU A 214 0.59 6.69 4.38
N ASN A 215 1.29 7.79 4.72
CA ASN A 215 0.64 9.09 4.81
C ASN A 215 0.17 9.57 3.44
N LEU A 216 1.01 9.52 2.39
CA LEU A 216 0.62 9.99 1.06
C LEU A 216 -0.62 9.25 0.52
N ALA A 217 -0.64 7.92 0.63
CA ALA A 217 -1.77 7.08 0.24
C ALA A 217 -3.01 7.38 1.09
N GLY A 218 -2.85 7.49 2.41
CA GLY A 218 -3.93 7.80 3.33
C GLY A 218 -4.59 9.15 3.04
N TRP A 219 -3.78 10.20 2.79
CA TRP A 219 -4.29 11.54 2.44
C TRP A 219 -4.93 11.56 1.05
N SER A 220 -4.36 10.83 0.09
CA SER A 220 -4.92 10.74 -1.26
C SER A 220 -6.32 10.09 -1.29
N VAL A 221 -6.58 9.17 -0.36
CA VAL A 221 -7.86 8.45 -0.29
C VAL A 221 -8.89 9.16 0.61
N LYS A 222 -8.44 9.86 1.66
CA LYS A 222 -9.33 10.43 2.70
C LYS A 222 -10.11 11.67 2.26
N ARG A 223 -9.53 12.52 1.42
CA ARG A 223 -10.11 13.85 1.13
C ARG A 223 -9.76 14.28 -0.28
N VAL A 224 -10.68 15.00 -0.93
CA VAL A 224 -10.33 15.81 -2.09
C VAL A 224 -9.48 16.97 -1.57
N THR A 225 -8.16 16.85 -1.74
CA THR A 225 -7.19 17.89 -1.36
C THR A 225 -6.30 18.18 -2.56
N SER A 226 -5.59 19.32 -2.53
CA SER A 226 -4.56 19.63 -3.54
C SER A 226 -3.55 18.48 -3.69
N LEU A 227 -3.28 17.70 -2.63
CA LEU A 227 -2.42 16.52 -2.68
C LEU A 227 -2.93 15.41 -3.62
N ASN A 228 -4.18 15.41 -4.07
CA ASN A 228 -4.62 14.47 -5.09
C ASN A 228 -4.05 14.79 -6.47
N ALA A 229 -3.67 16.04 -6.71
CA ALA A 229 -3.09 16.45 -7.96
C ALA A 229 -1.66 15.89 -8.12
N PRO A 230 -1.30 15.30 -9.27
CA PRO A 230 0.03 14.72 -9.49
C PRO A 230 1.17 15.69 -9.20
N TYR A 231 1.01 16.96 -9.59
CA TYR A 231 2.00 18.01 -9.42
C TYR A 231 2.22 18.38 -7.94
N ALA A 232 1.18 18.37 -7.10
CA ALA A 232 1.30 18.60 -5.66
C ALA A 232 2.05 17.46 -4.95
N LYS A 233 1.78 16.21 -5.35
CA LYS A 233 2.55 15.04 -4.85
C LYS A 233 4.02 15.15 -5.24
N ALA A 234 4.29 15.56 -6.48
CA ALA A 234 5.64 15.75 -6.98
C ALA A 234 6.40 16.79 -6.15
N ALA A 235 5.80 17.94 -5.85
CA ALA A 235 6.41 18.96 -5.00
C ALA A 235 6.75 18.46 -3.59
N VAL A 236 5.82 17.74 -2.95
CA VAL A 236 6.07 17.09 -1.64
C VAL A 236 7.25 16.12 -1.72
N ILE A 237 7.27 15.25 -2.74
CA ILE A 237 8.35 14.27 -2.91
C ILE A 237 9.68 14.97 -3.18
N SER A 238 9.73 15.99 -4.03
CA SER A 238 10.94 16.78 -4.31
C SER A 238 11.50 17.44 -3.06
N VAL A 239 10.64 17.97 -2.19
CA VAL A 239 11.05 18.61 -0.93
C VAL A 239 11.58 17.58 0.06
N LEU A 240 10.88 16.45 0.21
CA LEU A 240 11.33 15.34 1.06
C LEU A 240 12.58 14.63 0.53
N ALA A 241 12.85 14.67 -0.77
CA ALA A 241 14.07 14.12 -1.38
C ALA A 241 15.30 15.00 -1.08
N ARG A 242 15.12 16.32 -1.12
CA ARG A 242 16.17 17.30 -0.78
C ARG A 242 16.50 17.31 0.70
N HIS A 243 15.57 16.88 1.55
CA HIS A 243 15.77 16.84 2.99
C HIS A 243 16.16 15.43 3.46
N ASP A 244 17.29 15.33 4.15
CA ASP A 244 17.62 14.11 4.86
C ASP A 244 16.65 13.93 6.03
N LEU A 245 15.85 12.86 6.02
CA LEU A 245 14.92 12.55 7.12
C LEU A 245 15.58 11.65 8.18
N THR A 246 16.90 11.43 8.08
CA THR A 246 17.65 10.55 8.99
C THR A 246 18.31 11.27 10.16
N THR A 247 18.26 12.61 10.23
CA THR A 247 19.05 13.39 11.20
C THR A 247 18.25 14.44 11.99
N ASN A 248 18.55 14.51 13.29
CA ASN A 248 18.29 15.57 14.29
C ASN A 248 16.90 15.64 14.95
N GLY A 249 16.70 14.85 16.01
CA GLY A 249 15.81 15.14 17.17
C GLY A 249 14.29 15.15 16.94
N ALA A 250 13.80 15.57 15.77
CA ALA A 250 12.39 15.61 15.43
C ALA A 250 11.89 14.22 15.01
N LYS A 251 10.64 13.88 15.38
CA LYS A 251 9.98 12.64 14.95
C LYS A 251 9.70 12.74 13.43
N PRO A 252 10.33 11.92 12.56
CA PRO A 252 10.20 12.04 11.09
C PRO A 252 8.75 12.02 10.60
N GLN A 253 7.88 11.31 11.34
CA GLN A 253 6.45 11.25 11.06
C GLN A 253 5.77 12.62 11.14
N GLN A 254 6.10 13.45 12.13
CA GLN A 254 5.51 14.77 12.31
C GLN A 254 5.93 15.71 11.18
N GLN A 255 7.20 15.64 10.76
CA GLN A 255 7.71 16.39 9.62
C GLN A 255 6.95 16.03 8.34
N ILE A 256 6.87 14.73 8.01
CA ILE A 256 6.13 14.24 6.84
C ILE A 256 4.67 14.72 6.85
N GLN A 257 4.00 14.61 8.00
CA GLN A 257 2.62 15.06 8.15
C GLN A 257 2.46 16.57 8.02
N SER A 258 3.40 17.35 8.56
CA SER A 258 3.40 18.81 8.46
C SER A 258 3.57 19.27 7.01
N VAL A 259 4.51 18.66 6.26
CA VAL A 259 4.71 18.92 4.82
C VAL A 259 3.43 18.67 4.03
N MET A 260 2.85 17.47 4.19
CA MET A 260 1.63 17.10 3.48
C MET A 260 0.46 18.03 3.86
N ARG A 261 0.31 18.36 5.15
CA ARG A 261 -0.76 19.25 5.63
C ARG A 261 -0.64 20.66 5.04
N SER A 262 0.56 21.24 5.01
CA SER A 262 0.78 22.57 4.45
C SER A 262 0.43 22.64 2.97
N VAL A 263 0.82 21.63 2.18
CA VAL A 263 0.43 21.57 0.76
C VAL A 263 -1.08 21.35 0.61
N ALA A 264 -1.67 20.45 1.39
CA ALA A 264 -3.11 20.16 1.36
C ALA A 264 -3.97 21.41 1.64
N GLN A 265 -3.53 22.28 2.55
CA GLN A 265 -4.22 23.52 2.93
C GLN A 265 -4.31 24.55 1.80
N LEU A 266 -3.42 24.50 0.80
CA LEU A 266 -3.52 25.39 -0.37
C LEU A 266 -4.80 25.14 -1.19
N GLY A 267 -5.36 23.93 -1.13
CA GLY A 267 -6.64 23.62 -1.76
C GLY A 267 -7.85 24.32 -1.12
N HIS A 268 -7.68 24.98 0.04
CA HIS A 268 -8.73 25.82 0.62
C HIS A 268 -8.83 27.19 -0.04
N THR A 269 -7.75 27.65 -0.67
CA THR A 269 -7.64 28.99 -1.27
C THR A 269 -7.52 28.96 -2.78
N HIS A 270 -7.15 27.83 -3.37
CA HIS A 270 -6.91 27.68 -4.81
C HIS A 270 -7.65 26.47 -5.36
N SER A 271 -7.93 26.51 -6.67
CA SER A 271 -8.34 25.32 -7.42
C SER A 271 -7.24 24.24 -7.36
N LEU A 272 -7.63 22.96 -7.34
CA LEU A 272 -6.73 21.80 -7.32
C LEU A 272 -5.78 21.69 -8.52
N PHE A 273 -5.92 22.58 -9.51
CA PHE A 273 -5.08 22.66 -10.70
C PHE A 273 -4.50 24.07 -10.93
N GLY A 274 -4.82 25.03 -10.07
CA GLY A 274 -4.42 26.44 -10.20
C GLY A 274 -3.37 26.89 -9.19
N ILE A 275 -2.69 25.94 -8.52
CA ILE A 275 -1.61 26.25 -7.59
C ILE A 275 -0.29 26.13 -8.35
N GLU A 276 0.49 27.21 -8.37
CA GLU A 276 1.78 27.25 -9.04
C GLU A 276 2.80 26.32 -8.34
N TRP A 277 3.72 25.76 -9.13
CA TRP A 277 4.77 24.84 -8.62
C TRP A 277 5.52 25.42 -7.42
N GLN A 278 5.94 26.68 -7.53
CA GLN A 278 6.70 27.39 -6.49
C GLN A 278 5.90 27.54 -5.20
N GLN A 279 4.59 27.74 -5.28
CA GLN A 279 3.73 27.84 -4.09
C GLN A 279 3.64 26.51 -3.35
N LEU A 280 3.59 25.38 -4.08
CA LEU A 280 3.57 24.05 -3.47
C LEU A 280 4.89 23.72 -2.80
N VAL A 281 6.00 24.01 -3.49
CA VAL A 281 7.35 23.81 -2.96
C VAL A 281 7.54 24.65 -1.70
N HIS A 282 7.16 25.92 -1.74
CA HIS A 282 7.24 26.81 -0.58
C HIS A 282 6.36 26.35 0.59
N ALA A 283 5.13 25.88 0.33
CA ALA A 283 4.27 25.34 1.37
C ALA A 283 4.84 24.06 1.98
N ALA A 284 5.40 23.18 1.16
CA ALA A 284 6.06 21.97 1.64
C ALA A 284 7.30 22.29 2.48
N GLU A 285 8.17 23.20 2.04
CA GLU A 285 9.33 23.67 2.80
C GLU A 285 8.91 24.34 4.12
N GLY A 286 7.88 25.19 4.10
CA GLY A 286 7.31 25.78 5.31
C GLY A 286 6.73 24.73 6.27
N GLY A 287 6.20 23.61 5.75
CA GLY A 287 5.79 22.46 6.55
C GLY A 287 6.97 21.78 7.26
N LEU A 288 8.11 21.60 6.59
CA LEU A 288 9.32 21.08 7.21
C LEU A 288 9.83 22.00 8.32
N ALA A 289 9.94 23.31 8.03
CA ALA A 289 10.43 24.30 8.99
C ALA A 289 9.59 24.32 10.28
N LYS A 290 8.25 24.34 10.17
CA LYS A 290 7.33 24.30 11.32
C LYS A 290 7.55 23.09 12.22
N ALA A 291 7.77 21.91 11.62
CA ALA A 291 7.99 20.69 12.38
C ALA A 291 9.33 20.67 13.12
N GLY A 292 10.37 21.31 12.55
CA GLY A 292 11.67 21.48 13.23
C GLY A 292 11.62 22.50 14.38
N SER A 293 10.76 23.52 14.31
CA SER A 293 10.61 24.51 15.38
C SER A 293 9.82 23.99 16.59
N SER A 294 8.85 23.10 16.37
CA SER A 294 8.04 22.53 17.46
C SER A 294 8.77 21.50 18.34
N SER A 295 9.89 20.91 17.88
CA SER A 295 10.64 19.94 18.68
C SER A 295 11.60 20.56 19.70
N VAL A 296 11.73 21.90 19.73
CA VAL A 296 12.67 22.60 20.62
C VAL A 296 11.98 23.07 21.92
N ILE A 297 10.65 23.00 22.00
CA ILE A 297 9.87 23.59 23.11
C ILE A 297 9.42 22.55 24.15
N ASP A 298 9.51 21.24 23.85
CA ASP A 298 8.95 20.18 24.72
C ASP A 298 9.97 19.48 25.65
N ASP A 299 11.24 19.91 25.71
CA ASP A 299 12.29 19.26 26.53
C ASP A 299 12.68 20.02 27.83
N ASP A 300 12.06 21.18 28.13
CA ASP A 300 12.43 22.01 29.30
C ASP A 300 11.41 22.01 30.48
N GLU A 301 10.35 21.19 30.43
CA GLU A 301 9.38 21.06 31.53
C GLU A 301 9.41 19.64 32.18
N GLU A 302 10.58 19.18 32.61
CA GLU A 302 10.65 18.10 33.62
C GLU A 302 11.87 18.28 34.56
N SER A 303 11.95 19.44 35.20
CA SER A 303 12.70 19.60 36.44
C SER A 303 12.04 20.70 37.29
N GLY A 304 11.11 20.29 38.15
CA GLY A 304 10.41 21.15 39.09
C GLY A 304 9.65 20.35 40.13
N ASP A 305 10.37 20.04 41.21
CA ASP A 305 10.01 19.47 42.53
C ASP A 305 9.77 17.96 42.67
#